data_AF-A0A4P5VW31-F1
#
_entry.id   AF-A0A4P5VW31-F1
#
_cell.length_a   1.000
_cell.length_b   1.000
_cell.length_c   1.000
_cell.angle_alpha   90.00
_cell.angle_beta   90.00
_cell.angle_gamma   90.00
#
_symmetry.space_group_name_H-M   'P 1'
#
loop_
_entity.id
_entity.type
_entity.pdbx_description
1 polymer ?
#
loop_
_entity_poly.entity_id
_entity_poly.type
_entity_poly.pdbx_seq_one_letter_code
_entity_poly.pdbx_strand_id
1 'polypeptide(L)'
;MLLLAALACVAPPTCFLLDGGAPGMDEADLAAIESECERAGAGDCDTDTFIGVDAALCIASSHELDDGISGLNASLKFHALYERPVWYVTNVEEEDTTTGAAAGSGVVIDAVSGALLEETGWGASP
;
A
#
# COMPACT_ATOMS: atom_id res chain seq x y z
N MET A 1 -22.12 -7.07 -31.33
CA MET A 1 -22.41 -6.79 -29.91
C MET A 1 -22.25 -8.08 -29.14
N LEU A 2 -21.11 -8.25 -28.47
CA LEU A 2 -20.90 -9.22 -27.38
C LEU A 2 -19.73 -8.66 -26.58
N LEU A 3 -20.07 -8.07 -25.43
CA LEU A 3 -19.14 -7.65 -24.40
C LEU A 3 -18.44 -8.90 -23.87
N LEU A 4 -17.11 -8.92 -23.93
CA LEU A 4 -16.29 -9.73 -23.03
C LEU A 4 -15.46 -8.76 -22.19
N ALA A 5 -15.96 -8.46 -20.99
CA ALA A 5 -15.15 -7.96 -19.90
C ALA A 5 -14.39 -9.16 -19.33
N ALA A 6 -13.11 -9.27 -19.67
CA ALA A 6 -12.22 -10.25 -19.07
C ALA A 6 -11.22 -9.50 -18.20
N LEU A 7 -11.31 -9.73 -16.88
CA LEU A 7 -10.31 -9.32 -15.87
C LEU A 7 -8.92 -9.74 -16.34
N ALA A 8 -8.05 -8.76 -16.57
CA ALA A 8 -6.65 -9.00 -16.87
C ALA A 8 -5.83 -8.95 -15.57
N CYS A 9 -5.95 -10.01 -14.76
CA CYS A 9 -4.89 -10.39 -13.81
C CYS A 9 -4.17 -11.59 -14.42
N VAL A 10 -3.34 -11.32 -15.42
CA VAL A 10 -2.43 -12.32 -16.01
C VAL A 10 -1.02 -11.85 -15.66
N ALA A 11 -0.24 -12.74 -15.03
CA ALA A 11 1.13 -12.63 -14.51
C ALA A 11 2.07 -11.58 -15.19
N PRO A 12 3.11 -11.11 -14.46
CA PRO A 12 3.63 -9.73 -14.47
C PRO A 12 4.28 -9.37 -15.83
N PRO A 13 4.14 -8.12 -16.34
CA PRO A 13 4.70 -6.95 -15.69
C PRO A 13 3.94 -5.65 -16.03
N THR A 14 2.78 -5.37 -15.44
CA THR A 14 2.14 -4.05 -15.59
C THR A 14 1.15 -3.83 -14.46
N CYS A 15 1.64 -3.71 -13.22
CA CYS A 15 1.01 -2.71 -12.35
C CYS A 15 1.38 -1.38 -13.02
N PHE A 16 0.55 -0.94 -13.96
CA PHE A 16 0.83 0.22 -14.77
C PHE A 16 0.96 1.39 -13.80
N LEU A 17 2.15 1.99 -13.74
CA LEU A 17 2.38 3.29 -13.11
C LEU A 17 1.53 4.28 -13.91
N LEU A 18 0.24 4.38 -13.57
CA LEU A 18 -0.60 5.45 -14.07
C LEU A 18 -0.01 6.76 -13.54
N ASP A 19 0.12 7.69 -14.47
CA ASP A 19 0.72 9.02 -14.36
C ASP A 19 0.73 9.61 -12.94
N GLY A 20 1.90 10.13 -12.58
CA GLY A 20 2.31 10.56 -11.25
C GLY A 20 1.31 11.41 -10.47
N GLY A 21 1.29 11.16 -9.18
CA GLY A 21 0.40 11.76 -8.19
C GLY A 21 -0.40 10.65 -7.54
N ALA A 22 -0.19 10.40 -6.24
CA ALA A 22 -0.86 9.35 -5.48
C ALA A 22 -2.40 9.51 -5.54
N PRO A 23 -3.12 8.88 -6.49
CA PRO A 23 -4.53 9.14 -6.70
C PRO A 23 -5.29 8.48 -5.55
N GLY A 24 -6.16 9.24 -4.88
CA GLY A 24 -6.95 8.75 -3.74
C GLY A 24 -6.46 9.20 -2.36
N MET A 25 -5.34 9.92 -2.29
CA MET A 25 -4.88 10.60 -1.07
C MET A 25 -5.41 12.05 -1.05
N ASP A 26 -5.73 12.57 0.12
CA ASP A 26 -6.02 14.00 0.25
C ASP A 26 -4.73 14.83 0.36
N GLU A 27 -4.86 16.14 0.09
CA GLU A 27 -3.73 17.08 0.10
C GLU A 27 -3.06 17.18 1.48
N ALA A 28 -3.82 16.95 2.56
CA ALA A 28 -3.29 17.05 3.91
C ALA A 28 -2.38 15.85 4.24
N ASP A 29 -2.74 14.65 3.78
CA ASP A 29 -1.92 13.45 3.95
C ASP A 29 -0.61 13.56 3.17
N LEU A 30 -0.66 14.08 1.94
CA LEU A 30 0.55 14.32 1.13
C LEU A 30 1.48 15.34 1.79
N ALA A 31 0.94 16.46 2.29
CA ALA A 31 1.71 17.47 3.01
C ALA A 31 2.33 16.91 4.30
N ALA A 32 1.65 16.00 5.00
CA ALA A 32 2.19 15.35 6.19
C ALA A 32 3.40 14.46 5.86
N ILE A 33 3.37 13.74 4.73
CA ILE A 33 4.47 12.91 4.26
C ILE A 33 5.68 13.77 3.86
N GLU A 34 5.45 14.85 3.11
CA GLU A 34 6.50 15.80 2.73
C GLU A 34 7.19 16.40 3.95
N SER A 35 6.41 16.81 4.97
CA SER A 35 6.94 17.33 6.24
C SER A 35 7.82 16.31 6.98
N GLU A 36 7.40 15.05 7.01
CA GLU A 36 8.17 13.97 7.65
C GLU A 36 9.46 13.65 6.90
N CYS A 37 9.39 13.66 5.57
CA CYS A 37 10.55 13.55 4.70
C CYS A 37 11.60 14.63 4.92
N GLU A 38 11.17 15.90 4.94
CA GLU A 38 12.06 17.04 5.21
C GLU A 38 12.72 16.90 6.58
N ARG A 39 11.96 16.47 7.60
CA ARG A 39 12.47 16.25 8.96
C ARG A 39 13.51 15.14 9.02
N ALA A 40 13.34 14.08 8.23
CA ALA A 40 14.27 12.96 8.13
C ALA A 40 15.49 13.25 7.24
N GLY A 41 15.44 14.29 6.39
CA GLY A 41 16.47 14.55 5.39
C GLY A 41 16.47 13.52 4.25
N ALA A 42 15.31 12.93 3.97
CA ALA A 42 15.15 11.94 2.90
C ALA A 42 15.17 12.63 1.52
N GLY A 43 15.89 12.05 0.55
CA GLY A 43 16.08 12.64 -0.78
C GLY A 43 14.94 12.38 -1.78
N ASP A 44 14.10 11.38 -1.53
CA ASP A 44 13.15 10.83 -2.51
C ASP A 44 11.69 11.08 -2.10
N CYS A 45 11.32 12.34 -1.88
CA CYS A 45 9.99 12.73 -1.39
C CYS A 45 9.20 13.61 -2.35
N ASP A 46 9.50 13.47 -3.63
CA ASP A 46 8.71 14.05 -4.70
C ASP A 46 7.39 13.27 -4.82
N THR A 47 6.30 13.83 -4.27
CA THR A 47 4.98 13.18 -4.22
C THR A 47 4.38 12.93 -5.61
N ASP A 48 4.82 13.68 -6.62
CA ASP A 48 4.44 13.45 -8.02
C ASP A 48 5.08 12.16 -8.58
N THR A 49 6.10 11.61 -7.92
CA THR A 49 6.75 10.35 -8.35
C THR A 49 6.15 9.10 -7.71
N PHE A 50 5.20 9.26 -6.79
CA PHE A 50 4.65 8.12 -6.07
C PHE A 50 3.73 7.27 -6.93
N ILE A 51 3.81 5.96 -6.75
CA ILE A 51 2.84 5.01 -7.29
C ILE A 51 1.47 5.25 -6.63
N GLY A 52 0.41 5.06 -7.38
CA GLY A 52 -0.95 5.17 -6.86
C GLY A 52 -1.39 3.99 -5.98
N VAL A 53 -2.49 4.20 -5.25
CA VAL A 53 -3.09 3.16 -4.37
C VAL A 53 -3.41 1.87 -5.13
N ASP A 54 -3.94 1.97 -6.36
CA ASP A 54 -4.26 0.81 -7.20
C ASP A 54 -3.00 0.01 -7.57
N ALA A 55 -1.87 0.68 -7.78
CA ALA A 55 -0.59 0.03 -8.06
C ALA A 55 -0.07 -0.68 -6.80
N ALA A 56 -0.18 -0.07 -5.63
CA ALA A 56 0.20 -0.69 -4.35
C ALA A 56 -0.64 -1.94 -4.06
N LEU A 57 -1.97 -1.88 -4.27
CA LEU A 57 -2.87 -3.03 -4.14
C LEU A 57 -2.52 -4.14 -5.13
N CYS A 58 -2.26 -3.80 -6.39
CA CYS A 58 -1.81 -4.74 -7.43
C CYS A 58 -0.51 -5.46 -7.04
N ILE A 59 0.48 -4.72 -6.55
CA ILE A 59 1.76 -5.27 -6.10
C ILE A 59 1.53 -6.21 -4.90
N ALA A 60 0.74 -5.79 -3.91
CA ALA A 60 0.44 -6.61 -2.74
C ALA A 60 -0.21 -7.95 -3.12
N SER A 61 -1.22 -7.95 -3.99
CA SER A 61 -1.83 -9.19 -4.49
C SER A 61 -0.85 -10.06 -5.28
N SER A 62 0.11 -9.46 -6.00
CA SER A 62 1.15 -10.23 -6.71
C SER A 62 2.15 -10.91 -5.77
N HIS A 63 2.21 -10.46 -4.51
CA HIS A 63 2.98 -11.03 -3.42
C HIS A 63 2.10 -11.88 -2.48
N GLU A 64 1.03 -12.46 -3.01
CA GLU A 64 0.17 -13.42 -2.30
C GLU A 64 -0.52 -12.87 -1.04
N LEU A 65 -0.57 -11.54 -0.86
CA LEU A 65 -1.40 -10.94 0.18
C LEU A 65 -2.88 -11.06 -0.23
N ASP A 66 -3.60 -11.94 0.47
CA ASP A 66 -5.02 -12.19 0.25
C ASP A 66 -5.89 -11.05 0.81
N ASP A 67 -7.08 -10.84 0.24
CA ASP A 67 -8.04 -9.84 0.69
C ASP A 67 -8.46 -10.03 2.16
N GLY A 68 -8.39 -11.26 2.69
CA GLY A 68 -8.85 -11.56 4.04
C GLY A 68 -10.36 -11.31 4.20
N ILE A 69 -10.80 -11.04 5.43
CA ILE A 69 -12.23 -10.82 5.75
C ILE A 69 -12.71 -9.39 5.45
N SER A 70 -11.78 -8.43 5.39
CA SER A 70 -12.09 -7.00 5.22
C SER A 70 -11.74 -6.42 3.85
N GLY A 71 -11.09 -7.20 2.97
CA GLY A 71 -10.39 -6.69 1.81
C GLY A 71 -9.03 -6.08 2.19
N LEU A 72 -8.21 -5.84 1.16
CA LEU A 72 -6.96 -5.12 1.30
C LEU A 72 -7.20 -3.64 1.64
N ASN A 73 -6.45 -3.15 2.62
CA ASN A 73 -6.36 -1.74 2.97
C ASN A 73 -4.96 -1.23 2.62
N ALA A 74 -4.86 -0.12 1.92
CA ALA A 74 -3.59 0.52 1.57
C ALA A 74 -3.51 1.91 2.21
N SER A 75 -2.37 2.21 2.83
CA SER A 75 -2.10 3.50 3.46
C SER A 75 -0.68 3.95 3.20
N LEU A 76 -0.51 5.15 2.65
CA LEU A 76 0.78 5.76 2.37
C LEU A 76 1.29 6.50 3.61
N LYS A 77 2.54 6.22 4.00
CA LYS A 77 3.17 6.79 5.22
C LYS A 77 4.67 6.98 5.02
N PHE A 78 5.30 7.82 5.83
CA PHE A 78 6.76 7.83 5.94
C PHE A 78 7.25 6.71 6.86
N HIS A 79 8.16 5.86 6.37
CA HIS A 79 8.74 4.76 7.13
C HIS A 79 10.08 5.15 7.74
N ALA A 80 10.12 5.35 9.06
CA ALA A 80 11.31 5.85 9.75
C ALA A 80 12.56 4.96 9.58
N LEU A 81 12.42 3.63 9.55
CA LEU A 81 13.58 2.73 9.39
C LEU A 81 14.17 2.72 7.97
N TYR A 82 13.35 2.95 6.94
CA TYR A 82 13.80 2.99 5.55
C TYR A 82 14.07 4.41 5.06
N GLU A 83 13.76 5.40 5.90
CA GLU A 83 13.88 6.84 5.66
C GLU A 83 13.24 7.26 4.33
N ARG A 84 12.04 6.72 4.05
CA ARG A 84 11.33 6.96 2.79
C ARG A 84 9.81 6.77 2.90
N PRO A 85 9.03 7.35 1.96
CA PRO A 85 7.60 7.06 1.81
C PRO A 85 7.35 5.62 1.36
N VAL A 86 6.36 4.96 1.97
CA VAL A 86 5.96 3.58 1.68
C VAL A 86 4.44 3.42 1.70
N TRP A 87 3.95 2.51 0.88
CA TRP A 87 2.61 1.95 1.03
C TRP A 87 2.64 0.79 2.01
N TYR A 88 1.87 0.90 3.09
CA TYR A 88 1.48 -0.24 3.90
C TYR A 88 0.19 -0.81 3.33
N VAL A 89 0.25 -2.04 2.82
CA VAL A 89 -0.94 -2.77 2.40
C VAL A 89 -1.17 -3.90 3.39
N THR A 90 -2.35 -3.94 4.01
CA THR A 90 -2.69 -4.90 5.08
C THR A 90 -4.04 -5.53 4.82
N ASN A 91 -4.22 -6.76 5.26
CA ASN A 91 -5.52 -7.41 5.37
C ASN A 91 -5.86 -7.67 6.86
N VAL A 92 -7.12 -7.99 7.11
CA VAL A 92 -7.54 -8.66 8.34
C VAL A 92 -7.86 -10.10 7.96
N GLU A 93 -7.24 -11.07 8.63
CA GLU A 93 -7.47 -12.49 8.37
C GLU A 93 -8.37 -13.11 9.46
N GLU A 94 -8.23 -12.62 10.68
CA GLU A 94 -8.98 -13.09 11.84
C GLU A 94 -9.51 -11.89 12.64
N GLU A 95 -10.77 -11.96 13.06
CA GLU A 95 -11.39 -11.00 13.96
C GLU A 95 -12.29 -11.73 14.96
N ASP A 96 -12.04 -11.51 16.25
CA ASP A 96 -12.92 -11.93 17.33
C ASP A 96 -13.75 -10.73 17.79
N THR A 97 -14.98 -10.65 17.30
CA THR A 97 -15.93 -9.58 17.66
C THR A 97 -16.38 -9.60 19.12
N THR A 98 -16.13 -10.70 19.86
CA THR A 98 -16.45 -10.79 21.29
C THR A 98 -15.37 -10.17 22.14
N THR A 99 -14.10 -10.44 21.81
CA THR A 99 -12.97 -9.89 22.55
C THR A 99 -12.47 -8.58 21.98
N GLY A 100 -12.70 -8.29 20.70
CA GLY A 100 -12.10 -7.17 19.97
C GLY A 100 -10.68 -7.46 19.46
N ALA A 101 -10.22 -8.71 19.53
CA ALA A 101 -8.93 -9.11 18.97
C ALA A 101 -9.02 -9.22 17.45
N ALA A 102 -7.95 -8.83 16.75
CA ALA A 102 -7.83 -8.98 15.30
C ALA A 102 -6.40 -9.31 14.91
N ALA A 103 -6.22 -10.07 13.84
CA ALA A 103 -4.91 -10.37 13.30
C ALA A 103 -4.95 -10.38 11.77
N GLY A 104 -3.80 -10.16 11.16
CA GLY A 104 -3.65 -10.25 9.73
C GLY A 104 -2.21 -10.12 9.30
N SER A 105 -2.07 -9.94 7.99
CA SER A 105 -0.82 -9.85 7.27
C SER A 105 -0.72 -8.48 6.58
N GLY A 106 0.48 -8.16 6.13
CA GLY A 106 0.68 -6.98 5.32
C GLY A 106 2.02 -6.98 4.60
N VAL A 107 2.16 -6.03 3.70
CA VAL A 107 3.38 -5.75 2.97
C VAL A 107 3.71 -4.26 3.05
N VAL A 108 5.01 -3.98 3.02
CA VAL A 108 5.55 -2.62 2.91
C VAL A 108 6.15 -2.48 1.53
N ILE A 109 5.65 -1.51 0.76
CA ILE A 109 6.05 -1.28 -0.62
C ILE A 109 6.64 0.12 -0.73
N ASP A 110 7.81 0.25 -1.33
CA ASP A 110 8.44 1.53 -1.63
C ASP A 110 7.53 2.38 -2.53
N ALA A 111 7.16 3.58 -2.07
CA ALA A 111 6.15 4.37 -2.76
C ALA A 111 6.63 4.96 -4.09
N VAL A 112 7.94 5.03 -4.34
CA VAL A 112 8.52 5.60 -5.57
C VAL A 112 8.76 4.50 -6.60
N SER A 113 9.40 3.42 -6.20
CA SER A 113 9.83 2.34 -7.09
C SER A 113 8.82 1.20 -7.21
N GLY A 114 7.87 1.08 -6.28
CA GLY A 114 6.99 -0.08 -6.18
C GLY A 114 7.69 -1.37 -5.75
N ALA A 115 8.91 -1.28 -5.22
CA ALA A 115 9.62 -2.45 -4.71
C ALA A 115 9.02 -2.92 -3.39
N LEU A 116 8.80 -4.24 -3.24
CA LEU A 116 8.49 -4.84 -1.95
C LEU A 116 9.71 -4.70 -1.02
N LEU A 117 9.48 -4.13 0.17
CA LEU A 117 10.50 -3.91 1.20
C LEU A 117 10.39 -4.93 2.33
N GLU A 118 9.16 -5.24 2.75
CA GLU A 118 8.90 -6.12 3.89
C GLU A 118 7.57 -6.85 3.71
N GLU A 119 7.51 -8.09 4.19
CA GLU A 119 6.28 -8.83 4.49
C GLU A 119 6.15 -8.90 6.02
N THR A 120 4.97 -8.61 6.54
CA THR A 120 4.76 -8.41 7.97
C THR A 120 3.45 -9.07 8.42
N GLY A 121 3.40 -9.43 9.70
CA GLY A 121 2.20 -9.97 10.36
C GLY A 121 1.89 -9.12 11.58
N TRP A 122 0.60 -8.91 11.86
CA TRP A 122 0.16 -8.08 12.97
C TRP A 122 -0.95 -8.76 13.77
N GLY A 123 -1.01 -8.43 15.06
CA GLY A 123 -2.06 -8.85 15.96
C GLY A 123 -2.38 -7.72 16.92
N ALA A 124 -3.66 -7.35 16.98
CA ALA A 124 -4.21 -6.40 17.93
C ALA A 124 -5.04 -7.15 18.98
N SER A 125 -4.88 -6.77 20.24
CA SER A 125 -5.74 -7.17 21.36
C SER A 125 -6.14 -5.90 22.11
N PRO A 126 -7.34 -5.84 22.71
CA PRO A 126 -7.83 -4.65 23.41
C PRO A 126 -6.98 -4.21 24.60
#